data_AF-A0A1F4ZWG9-F1
#
_entry.id   AF-A0A1F4ZWG9-F1
#
_cell.length_a   1.000
_cell.length_b   1.000
_cell.length_c   1.000
_cell.angle_alpha   90.00
_cell.angle_beta   90.00
_cell.angle_gamma   90.00
#
_symmetry.space_group_name_H-M   'P 1'
#
loop_
_entity.id
_entity.type
_entity.pdbx_description
1 polymer ?
#
loop_
_entity_poly.entity_id
_entity_poly.type
_entity_poly.pdbx_seq_one_letter_code
_entity_poly.pdbx_strand_id
1 'polypeptide(L)'
;MTETYHRDLNLGSKTLAVDVNGNNQTASVRFGTREKFRFLRKPGETTQLYLLAEALIYEWVTTHNRPLLLRFDTANAALKGWARQNQTGLGFEVEPENPDAWRITVTKRFSPKE
;
A
#
# COMPACT_ATOMS: atom_id res chain seq x y z
N MET A 1 -1.86 22.11 -13.27
CA MET A 1 -0.64 21.35 -12.88
C MET A 1 -1.11 19.98 -12.45
N THR A 2 -0.52 18.90 -12.94
CA THR A 2 -0.87 17.54 -12.52
C THR A 2 -0.23 17.28 -11.16
N GLU A 3 -1.04 17.19 -10.11
CA GLU A 3 -0.59 16.89 -8.74
C GLU A 3 -0.35 15.38 -8.59
N THR A 4 0.59 14.84 -9.38
CA THR A 4 1.01 13.45 -9.33
C THR A 4 2.30 13.33 -8.54
N TYR A 5 2.32 12.42 -7.56
CA TYR A 5 3.48 12.14 -6.70
C TYR A 5 3.84 10.67 -6.79
N HIS A 6 5.13 10.37 -6.94
CA HIS A 6 5.66 9.02 -6.98
C HIS A 6 6.86 8.89 -6.05
N ARG A 7 6.92 7.80 -5.28
CA ARG A 7 8.08 7.49 -4.42
C ARG A 7 8.28 6.00 -4.24
N ASP A 8 9.52 5.56 -4.40
CA ASP A 8 9.94 4.20 -4.09
C ASP A 8 10.46 4.08 -2.65
N LEU A 9 9.96 3.07 -1.95
CA LEU A 9 10.39 2.66 -0.62
C LEU A 9 11.11 1.32 -0.69
N ASN A 10 12.16 1.16 0.12
CA ASN A 10 12.99 -0.04 0.15
C ASN A 10 13.25 -0.46 1.59
N LEU A 11 13.04 -1.74 1.89
CA LEU A 11 13.36 -2.32 3.20
C LEU A 11 13.84 -3.76 3.02
N GLY A 12 15.12 -3.98 3.31
CA GLY A 12 15.78 -5.26 3.13
C GLY A 12 15.51 -5.85 1.74
N SER A 13 14.76 -6.96 1.68
CA SER A 13 14.45 -7.67 0.42
C SER A 13 13.26 -7.12 -0.36
N LYS A 14 12.48 -6.21 0.24
CA LYS A 14 11.21 -5.72 -0.31
C LYS A 14 11.34 -4.30 -0.86
N THR A 15 10.55 -4.03 -1.89
CA THR A 15 10.32 -2.69 -2.43
C THR A 15 8.83 -2.38 -2.44
N LEU A 16 8.49 -1.11 -2.38
CA LEU A 16 7.11 -0.65 -2.51
C LEU A 16 7.12 0.71 -3.21
N ALA A 17 6.50 0.78 -4.38
CA ALA A 17 6.27 2.03 -5.10
C ALA A 17 4.95 2.64 -4.65
N VAL A 18 4.95 3.92 -4.26
CA VAL A 18 3.76 4.70 -3.90
C VAL A 18 3.47 5.67 -5.03
N ASP A 19 2.26 5.64 -5.55
CA ASP A 19 1.76 6.52 -6.60
C ASP A 19 0.53 7.28 -6.06
N VAL A 20 0.54 8.61 -6.07
CA VAL A 20 -0.57 9.48 -5.65
C VAL A 20 -1.00 10.35 -6.81
N ASN A 21 -2.31 10.43 -7.04
CA ASN A 21 -2.92 11.33 -8.01
C ASN A 21 -3.92 12.24 -7.29
N GLY A 22 -3.47 13.46 -6.97
CA GLY A 22 -4.26 14.45 -6.25
C GLY A 22 -5.49 14.96 -7.01
N ASN A 23 -5.47 14.90 -8.35
CA ASN A 23 -6.63 15.28 -9.16
C ASN A 23 -7.78 14.28 -9.02
N ASN A 24 -7.43 12.99 -8.99
CA ASN A 24 -8.41 11.91 -8.88
C ASN A 24 -8.67 11.48 -7.43
N GLN A 25 -7.97 12.10 -6.47
CA GLN A 25 -8.02 11.75 -5.05
C GLN A 25 -7.73 10.26 -4.78
N THR A 26 -6.79 9.69 -5.54
CA THR A 26 -6.42 8.27 -5.43
C THR A 26 -4.95 8.09 -5.10
N ALA A 27 -4.66 7.01 -4.39
CA ALA A 27 -3.31 6.49 -4.21
C ALA A 27 -3.27 5.01 -4.60
N SER A 28 -2.11 4.52 -5.02
CA SER A 28 -1.85 3.11 -5.25
C SER A 28 -0.48 2.74 -4.72
N VAL A 29 -0.34 1.49 -4.31
CA VAL A 29 0.95 0.91 -3.91
C VAL A 29 1.23 -0.34 -4.71
N ARG A 30 2.49 -0.53 -5.10
CA ARG A 30 2.95 -1.71 -5.83
C ARG A 30 4.11 -2.34 -5.09
N PHE A 31 3.86 -3.53 -4.55
CA PHE A 31 4.88 -4.32 -3.86
C PHE A 31 5.79 -5.03 -4.87
N GLY A 32 7.09 -4.98 -4.61
CA GLY A 32 8.11 -5.70 -5.35
C GLY A 32 9.10 -6.41 -4.43
N THR A 33 10.03 -7.11 -5.04
CA THR A 33 11.18 -7.73 -4.37
C THR A 33 12.45 -7.30 -5.08
N ARG A 34 13.47 -6.94 -4.32
CA ARG A 34 14.79 -6.66 -4.89
C ARG A 34 15.39 -7.96 -5.37
N GLU A 35 15.88 -7.99 -6.61
CA GLU A 35 16.57 -9.17 -7.12
C GLU A 35 17.95 -9.35 -6.47
N LYS A 36 18.30 -10.63 -6.22
CA LYS A 36 19.61 -11.22 -5.83
C LYS A 36 19.79 -11.65 -4.36
N PHE A 37 20.54 -12.75 -4.22
CA PHE A 37 21.05 -13.47 -3.04
C PHE A 37 21.57 -12.64 -1.84
N ARG A 38 21.71 -11.31 -1.97
CA ARG A 38 22.24 -10.41 -0.92
C ARG A 38 21.19 -9.92 0.07
N PHE A 39 19.90 -10.05 -0.24
CA PHE A 39 18.81 -9.56 0.61
C PHE A 39 17.96 -10.72 1.11
N LEU A 40 18.37 -11.32 2.23
CA LEU A 40 17.56 -12.34 2.90
C LEU A 40 16.23 -11.73 3.32
N ARG A 41 15.14 -12.44 3.00
CA ARG A 41 13.79 -12.05 3.44
C ARG A 41 13.72 -12.06 4.95
N LYS A 42 13.22 -10.97 5.53
CA LYS A 42 12.94 -10.90 6.97
C LYS A 42 11.43 -10.86 7.21
N PRO A 43 10.93 -11.51 8.28
CA PRO A 43 9.54 -11.37 8.69
C PRO A 43 9.19 -9.90 8.93
N GLY A 44 7.98 -9.49 8.49
CA GLY A 44 7.46 -8.13 8.74
C GLY A 44 7.88 -7.04 7.75
N GLU A 45 8.80 -7.30 6.80
CA GLU A 45 9.26 -6.28 5.83
C GLU A 45 8.11 -5.67 5.01
N THR A 46 7.15 -6.50 4.59
CA THR A 46 5.95 -6.05 3.84
C THR A 46 5.11 -5.09 4.68
N THR A 47 4.82 -5.45 5.93
CA THR A 47 4.02 -4.62 6.85
C THR A 47 4.72 -3.30 7.13
N GLN A 48 6.03 -3.32 7.40
CA GLN A 48 6.78 -2.11 7.66
C GLN A 48 6.84 -1.17 6.45
N LEU A 49 7.04 -1.69 5.24
CA LEU A 49 6.98 -0.87 4.03
C LEU A 49 5.60 -0.27 3.80
N TYR A 50 4.54 -1.05 4.05
CA TYR A 50 3.18 -0.55 3.95
C TYR A 50 2.95 0.62 4.92
N LEU A 51 3.34 0.48 6.20
CA LEU A 51 3.23 1.57 7.18
C LEU A 51 4.00 2.83 6.78
N LEU A 52 5.18 2.68 6.17
CA LEU A 52 5.94 3.80 5.62
C LEU A 52 5.20 4.46 4.46
N ALA A 53 4.57 3.68 3.58
CA ALA A 53 3.73 4.21 2.50
C ALA A 53 2.51 4.96 3.04
N GLU A 54 1.86 4.45 4.08
CA GLU A 54 0.75 5.11 4.74
C GLU A 54 1.15 6.46 5.33
N ALA A 55 2.33 6.53 5.96
CA ALA A 55 2.84 7.79 6.49
C ALA A 55 3.01 8.85 5.40
N LEU A 56 3.51 8.46 4.21
CA LEU A 56 3.65 9.37 3.07
C LEU A 56 2.30 9.82 2.49
N ILE A 57 1.35 8.91 2.37
CA ILE A 57 0.00 9.24 1.89
C ILE A 57 -0.66 10.18 2.89
N TYR A 58 -0.52 9.91 4.19
CA TYR A 58 -1.07 10.75 5.24
C TYR A 58 -0.44 12.15 5.26
N GLU A 59 0.88 12.25 5.14
CA GLU A 59 1.60 13.52 4.98
C GLU A 59 1.05 14.30 3.79
N TRP A 60 0.89 13.65 2.63
CA TRP A 60 0.32 14.28 1.44
C TRP A 60 -1.10 14.81 1.70
N VAL A 61 -1.97 13.99 2.30
CA VAL A 61 -3.37 14.35 2.64
C VAL A 61 -3.42 15.57 3.55
N THR A 62 -2.56 15.62 4.57
CA THR A 62 -2.47 16.76 5.49
C THR A 62 -1.94 18.02 4.82
N THR A 63 -0.87 17.91 4.02
CA THR A 63 -0.28 19.07 3.33
C THR A 63 -1.23 19.71 2.32
N HIS A 64 -2.01 18.90 1.60
CA HIS A 64 -2.91 19.38 0.55
C HIS A 64 -4.34 19.58 1.06
N ASN A 65 -4.62 19.22 2.31
CA ASN A 65 -5.95 19.24 2.93
C ASN A 65 -7.04 18.58 2.05
N ARG A 66 -6.72 17.41 1.48
CA ARG A 66 -7.61 16.66 0.57
C ARG A 66 -7.59 15.17 0.90
N PRO A 67 -8.74 14.48 0.94
CA PRO A 67 -8.76 13.05 1.21
C PRO A 67 -8.20 12.25 0.02
N LEU A 68 -7.73 11.04 0.31
CA LEU A 68 -7.28 10.07 -0.69
C LEU A 68 -7.89 8.69 -0.44
N LEU A 69 -8.23 7.98 -1.52
CA LEU A 69 -8.53 6.56 -1.49
C LEU A 69 -7.31 5.77 -1.98
N LEU A 70 -6.66 5.04 -1.08
CA LEU A 70 -5.66 4.04 -1.44
C LEU A 70 -6.36 2.80 -2.00
N ARG A 71 -5.93 2.36 -3.19
CA ARG A 71 -6.37 1.11 -3.81
C ARG A 71 -5.21 0.36 -4.45
N PHE A 72 -5.09 -0.94 -4.17
CA PHE A 72 -4.22 -1.83 -4.95
C PHE A 72 -4.83 -3.21 -5.11
N ASP A 73 -4.57 -3.83 -6.26
CA ASP A 73 -5.02 -5.16 -6.58
C ASP A 73 -3.86 -6.16 -6.52
N THR A 74 -4.12 -7.39 -6.07
CA THR A 74 -3.09 -8.43 -6.08
C THR A 74 -3.68 -9.81 -6.33
N ALA A 75 -2.98 -10.58 -7.18
CA ALA A 75 -3.19 -12.02 -7.35
C ALA A 75 -2.09 -12.85 -6.64
N ASN A 76 -1.10 -12.19 -6.03
CA ASN A 76 0.01 -12.87 -5.36
C ASN A 76 -0.47 -13.53 -4.06
N ALA A 77 -0.36 -14.86 -3.97
CA ALA A 77 -0.87 -15.62 -2.82
C ALA A 77 -0.31 -15.15 -1.47
N ALA A 78 0.98 -14.79 -1.39
CA ALA A 78 1.58 -14.31 -0.14
C ALA A 78 1.05 -12.93 0.26
N LEU A 79 0.85 -12.02 -0.69
CA LEU A 79 0.23 -10.73 -0.42
C LEU A 79 -1.27 -10.86 -0.08
N LYS A 80 -1.98 -11.81 -0.70
CA LYS A 80 -3.37 -12.13 -0.32
C LYS A 80 -3.47 -12.58 1.12
N GLY A 81 -2.61 -13.52 1.53
CA GLY A 81 -2.54 -13.98 2.92
C GLY A 81 -2.18 -12.86 3.88
N TRP A 82 -1.16 -12.07 3.54
CA TRP A 82 -0.74 -10.92 4.35
C TRP A 82 -1.87 -9.89 4.51
N ALA A 83 -2.57 -9.52 3.43
CA ALA A 83 -3.65 -8.54 3.48
C ALA A 83 -4.75 -9.01 4.43
N ARG A 84 -5.23 -10.25 4.27
CA ARG A 84 -6.28 -10.83 5.14
C ARG A 84 -5.86 -10.89 6.60
N GLN A 85 -4.62 -11.28 6.89
CA GLN A 85 -4.10 -11.36 8.26
C GLN A 85 -3.98 -9.98 8.95
N ASN A 86 -3.78 -8.91 8.17
CA ASN A 86 -3.55 -7.58 8.70
C ASN A 86 -4.72 -6.62 8.47
N GLN A 87 -5.85 -7.10 7.94
CA GLN A 87 -7.01 -6.28 7.59
C GLN A 87 -7.48 -5.40 8.74
N THR A 88 -7.75 -6.00 9.90
CA THR A 88 -8.16 -5.26 11.11
C THR A 88 -7.05 -4.39 11.67
N GLY A 89 -5.82 -4.91 11.75
CA GLY A 89 -4.69 -4.20 12.37
C GLY A 89 -4.21 -2.99 11.57
N LEU A 90 -4.34 -3.03 10.25
CA LEU A 90 -3.97 -1.94 9.34
C LEU A 90 -5.19 -1.12 8.88
N GLY A 91 -6.41 -1.49 9.27
CA GLY A 91 -7.62 -0.72 9.00
C GLY A 91 -7.90 -0.50 7.51
N PHE A 92 -7.64 -1.51 6.68
CA PHE A 92 -8.05 -1.52 5.27
C PHE A 92 -9.14 -2.58 5.04
N GLU A 93 -9.83 -2.48 3.92
CA GLU A 93 -10.82 -3.46 3.47
C GLU A 93 -10.20 -4.37 2.41
N VAL A 94 -10.67 -5.61 2.32
CA VAL A 94 -10.21 -6.61 1.35
C VAL A 94 -11.41 -7.23 0.65
N GLU A 95 -11.49 -7.07 -0.67
CA GLU A 95 -12.56 -7.63 -1.49
C GLU A 95 -12.03 -8.50 -2.63
N PRO A 96 -12.68 -9.62 -2.97
CA PRO A 96 -13.81 -10.21 -2.28
C PRO A 96 -13.38 -10.95 -1.01
N GLU A 97 -14.31 -11.15 -0.08
CA GLU A 97 -14.05 -11.91 1.15
C GLU A 97 -13.72 -13.38 0.88
N ASN A 98 -14.15 -13.93 -0.25
CA ASN A 98 -13.89 -15.31 -0.67
C ASN A 98 -12.37 -15.62 -0.68
N PRO A 99 -11.87 -16.55 0.17
CA PRO A 99 -10.45 -16.91 0.23
C PRO A 99 -9.91 -17.49 -1.09
N ASP A 100 -10.75 -18.13 -1.90
CA ASP A 100 -10.39 -18.77 -3.16
C ASP A 100 -10.40 -17.80 -4.35
N ALA A 101 -10.71 -16.52 -4.12
CA ALA A 101 -10.69 -15.53 -5.18
C ALA A 101 -9.30 -15.41 -5.81
N TRP A 102 -9.27 -15.47 -7.14
CA TRP A 102 -8.04 -15.32 -7.94
C TRP A 102 -7.28 -14.05 -7.57
N ARG A 103 -8.01 -12.93 -7.53
CA ARG A 103 -7.51 -11.58 -7.24
C ARG A 103 -8.31 -10.98 -6.09
N ILE A 104 -7.63 -10.20 -5.26
CA ILE A 104 -8.26 -9.29 -4.29
C ILE A 104 -7.94 -7.85 -4.63
N THR A 105 -8.79 -6.95 -4.16
CA THR A 105 -8.62 -5.49 -4.08
C THR A 105 -8.46 -5.15 -2.60
N VAL A 106 -7.49 -4.29 -2.29
CA VAL A 106 -7.34 -3.69 -0.96
C VAL A 106 -7.64 -2.21 -1.05
N THR A 107 -8.48 -1.70 -0.15
CA THR A 107 -8.89 -0.29 -0.11
C THR A 107 -8.72 0.31 1.28
N LYS A 108 -8.23 1.55 1.34
CA LYS A 108 -8.18 2.34 2.59
C LYS A 108 -8.39 3.82 2.32
N ARG A 109 -9.24 4.45 3.13
CA ARG A 109 -9.50 5.89 3.05
C ARG A 109 -8.59 6.66 4.01
N PHE A 110 -7.99 7.73 3.49
CA PHE A 110 -7.20 8.70 4.25
C PHE A 110 -7.92 10.05 4.19
N SER A 111 -8.17 10.65 5.34
CA SER A 111 -8.74 11.99 5.47
C SER A 111 -7.80 12.88 6.28
N PRO A 112 -7.77 14.20 6.04
CA PRO A 112 -7.09 15.12 6.93
C PRO A 112 -7.64 14.94 8.35
N LYS A 113 -6.77 14.92 9.36
CA LYS A 113 -7.27 15.05 10.74
C LYS A 113 -7.85 16.46 10.88
N GLU A 114 -9.03 16.54 11.48
CA GLU A 114 -9.64 17.79 11.94
C GLU A 114 -8.74 18.51 12.95
#